data_AF-A0AAN6LYH7-F1
#
_entry.id   AF-A0AAN6LYH7-F1
#
_cell.length_a   1.000
_cell.length_b   1.000
_cell.length_c   1.000
_cell.angle_alpha   90.00
_cell.angle_beta   90.00
_cell.angle_gamma   90.00
#
_symmetry.space_group_name_H-M   'P 1'
#
loop_
_entity.id
_entity.type
_entity.pdbx_description
1 polymer ?
#
loop_
_entity_poly.entity_id
_entity_poly.type
_entity_poly.pdbx_seq_one_letter_code
_entity_poly.pdbx_strand_id
1 'polypeptide(L)'
;MRYLTILSTLILASYAILANTHPTSRSPSLLQRSNCTDALRNPSFESTTLEPWEVYTSGSWANHEIVTGRGHHAEHFFGALSNSTNASTITLSQSFNFPTGDVECEAWVMAAGDLGSVKVEAFVNGVKFDEVEMRKKKGGDYQRRRGGGERDWGWV
;
A
#
# COMPACT_ATOMS: atom_id res chain seq x y z
N MET A 1 -18.45 -4.71 -36.60
CA MET A 1 -18.37 -3.23 -36.62
C MET A 1 -17.78 -2.76 -35.31
N ARG A 2 -16.67 -2.04 -35.37
CA ARG A 2 -16.00 -1.42 -34.21
C ARG A 2 -16.30 0.07 -34.27
N TYR A 3 -16.62 0.68 -33.13
CA TYR A 3 -16.52 2.13 -32.97
C TYR A 3 -15.65 2.41 -31.76
N LEU A 4 -14.55 3.11 -32.02
CA LEU A 4 -13.60 3.65 -31.06
C LEU A 4 -13.64 5.16 -31.27
N THR A 5 -14.12 5.90 -30.28
CA THR A 5 -14.09 7.37 -30.27
C THR A 5 -13.10 7.78 -29.20
N ILE A 6 -11.90 8.20 -29.60
CA ILE A 6 -10.88 8.75 -28.68
C ILE A 6 -11.11 10.26 -28.63
N LEU A 7 -11.56 10.76 -27.47
CA LEU A 7 -11.48 12.18 -27.15
C LEU A 7 -10.04 12.50 -26.72
N SER A 8 -9.39 13.40 -27.46
CA SER A 8 -8.07 13.94 -27.17
C SER A 8 -8.20 15.13 -26.22
N THR A 9 -7.77 15.00 -24.97
CA THR A 9 -7.60 16.13 -24.04
C THR A 9 -6.15 16.63 -24.08
N LEU A 10 -6.00 17.90 -24.45
CA LEU A 10 -4.76 18.66 -24.45
C LEU A 10 -4.44 19.08 -23.01
N ILE A 11 -3.39 18.52 -22.38
CA ILE A 11 -2.87 19.03 -21.11
C ILE A 11 -1.65 19.90 -21.41
N LEU A 12 -1.76 21.21 -21.15
CA LEU A 12 -0.62 22.11 -21.08
C LEU A 12 0.28 21.68 -19.90
N ALA A 13 1.44 21.11 -20.22
CA ALA A 13 2.48 20.84 -19.24
C ALA A 13 3.22 22.15 -18.91
N SER A 14 2.92 22.74 -17.75
CA SER A 14 3.82 23.68 -17.09
C SER A 14 4.97 22.88 -16.46
N TYR A 15 6.17 23.02 -17.02
CA TYR A 15 7.39 22.45 -16.45
C TYR A 15 7.79 23.25 -15.21
N ALA A 16 7.55 22.70 -14.02
CA ALA A 16 8.34 23.04 -12.84
C ALA A 16 9.47 22.01 -12.72
N ILE A 17 10.71 22.46 -12.86
CA ILE A 17 11.89 21.64 -12.57
C ILE A 17 11.98 21.52 -11.05
N LEU A 18 11.28 20.53 -10.48
CA LEU A 18 11.56 20.09 -9.12
C LEU A 18 12.77 19.16 -9.20
N ALA A 19 13.84 19.57 -8.53
CA ALA A 19 15.02 18.75 -8.34
C ALA A 19 14.60 17.37 -7.82
N ASN A 20 14.83 16.34 -8.63
CA ASN A 20 14.64 14.95 -8.25
C ASN A 20 15.72 14.56 -7.25
N THR A 21 15.59 15.00 -6.00
CA THR A 21 16.27 14.37 -4.89
C THR A 21 15.58 13.03 -4.69
N HIS A 22 16.07 12.01 -5.39
CA HIS A 22 15.71 10.63 -5.08
C HIS A 22 15.99 10.43 -3.58
N PRO A 23 14.97 10.15 -2.75
CA PRO A 23 15.25 9.85 -1.36
C PRO A 23 16.08 8.57 -1.37
N THR A 24 17.37 8.71 -1.02
CA THR A 24 18.23 7.57 -0.73
C THR A 24 17.53 6.81 0.38
N SER A 25 16.91 5.69 0.03
CA SER A 25 16.31 4.75 0.97
C SER A 25 17.41 4.36 1.96
N ARG A 26 17.42 5.00 3.13
CA ARG A 26 18.27 4.58 4.23
C ARG A 26 17.67 3.23 4.64
N SER A 27 18.48 2.18 4.52
CA SER A 27 18.17 0.91 5.17
C SER A 27 17.79 1.23 6.62
N PRO A 28 16.65 0.73 7.14
CA PRO A 28 16.27 1.00 8.52
C PRO A 28 17.35 0.39 9.39
N SER A 29 18.25 1.24 9.87
CA SER A 29 19.15 0.90 10.94
C SER A 29 18.27 0.44 12.10
N LEU A 30 18.55 -0.73 12.67
CA LEU A 30 17.93 -1.30 13.88
C LEU A 30 18.16 -0.42 15.14
N LEU A 31 18.31 0.89 14.96
CA LEU A 31 18.47 1.90 15.97
C LEU A 31 17.08 2.19 16.52
N GLN A 32 16.79 1.52 17.64
CA GLN A 32 15.96 2.04 18.74
C GLN A 32 14.78 2.87 18.25
N ARG A 33 13.62 2.20 18.02
CA ARG A 33 12.31 2.84 17.81
C ARG A 33 12.28 4.08 18.69
N SER A 34 12.39 5.26 18.08
CA SER A 34 12.10 6.51 18.75
C SER A 34 10.70 6.38 19.35
N ASN A 35 10.36 7.22 20.32
CA ASN A 35 9.00 7.30 20.87
C ASN A 35 8.02 7.82 19.80
N CYS A 36 7.86 7.09 18.70
CA CYS A 36 6.90 7.33 17.65
C CYS A 36 5.53 7.05 18.25
N THR A 37 4.66 8.04 18.21
CA THR A 37 3.26 7.86 18.54
C THR A 37 2.53 7.51 17.26
N ASP A 38 1.68 6.47 17.30
CA ASP A 38 0.82 6.15 16.17
C ASP A 38 -0.08 7.34 15.84
N ALA A 39 0.13 7.92 14.66
CA ALA A 39 -0.69 9.03 14.18
C ALA A 39 -2.03 8.54 13.62
N LEU A 40 -2.09 7.28 13.18
CA LEU A 40 -3.28 6.64 12.66
C LEU A 40 -4.22 6.20 13.79
N ARG A 41 -5.51 6.33 13.55
CA ARG A 41 -6.56 5.77 14.40
C ARG A 41 -6.97 4.40 13.89
N ASN A 42 -7.05 3.44 14.81
CA ASN A 42 -7.35 2.03 14.51
C ASN A 42 -6.45 1.42 13.41
N PRO A 43 -5.10 1.55 13.51
CA PRO A 43 -4.20 1.02 12.47
C PRO A 43 -4.17 -0.51 12.41
N SER A 44 -4.56 -1.18 13.50
CA SER A 44 -4.60 -2.65 13.60
C SER A 44 -5.99 -3.25 13.36
N PHE A 45 -7.02 -2.45 13.08
CA PHE A 45 -8.41 -2.89 12.86
C PHE A 45 -9.10 -3.57 14.06
N GLU A 46 -8.58 -3.38 15.27
CA GLU A 46 -9.08 -4.03 16.48
C GLU A 46 -10.43 -3.48 16.96
N SER A 47 -10.88 -2.32 16.45
CA SER A 47 -12.23 -1.84 16.77
C SER A 47 -13.33 -2.64 16.08
N THR A 48 -13.00 -3.55 15.15
CA THR A 48 -13.93 -4.27 14.25
C THR A 48 -14.78 -3.39 13.34
N THR A 49 -14.60 -2.07 13.42
CA THR A 49 -15.20 -1.07 12.55
C THR A 49 -14.14 -0.52 11.61
N LEU A 50 -14.54 -0.27 10.36
CA LEU A 50 -13.63 0.27 9.35
C LEU A 50 -13.31 1.74 9.61
N GLU A 51 -14.18 2.46 10.32
CA GLU A 51 -13.92 3.84 10.70
C GLU A 51 -12.62 3.97 11.52
N PRO A 52 -11.78 4.99 11.25
CA PRO A 52 -11.99 6.11 10.32
C PRO A 52 -11.31 5.92 8.96
N TRP A 53 -11.09 4.67 8.53
CA TRP A 53 -10.57 4.38 7.20
C TRP A 53 -11.65 4.55 6.13
N GLU A 54 -11.34 5.35 5.11
CA GLU A 54 -12.08 5.43 3.87
C GLU A 54 -11.55 4.39 2.89
N VAL A 55 -12.45 3.69 2.21
CA VAL A 55 -12.09 2.62 1.28
C VAL A 55 -12.55 2.98 -0.13
N TYR A 56 -11.60 3.00 -1.05
CA TYR A 56 -11.85 3.21 -2.47
C TYR A 56 -11.46 1.97 -3.24
N THR A 57 -12.31 1.53 -4.16
CA THR A 57 -12.06 0.35 -4.98
C THR A 57 -12.21 0.65 -6.46
N SER A 58 -11.41 -0.04 -7.26
CA SER A 58 -11.59 -0.15 -8.71
C SER A 58 -11.43 -1.61 -9.13
N GLY A 59 -12.10 -2.00 -10.22
CA GLY A 59 -12.17 -3.39 -10.65
C GLY A 59 -13.27 -4.16 -9.93
N SER A 60 -13.06 -5.47 -9.73
CA SER A 60 -14.06 -6.36 -9.14
C SER A 60 -13.53 -7.00 -7.86
N TRP A 61 -14.30 -6.86 -6.78
CA TRP A 61 -14.01 -7.38 -5.45
C TRP A 61 -15.20 -8.21 -4.97
N ALA A 62 -14.95 -9.45 -4.58
CA ALA A 62 -15.95 -10.32 -4.00
C ALA A 62 -16.27 -9.90 -2.56
N ASN A 63 -15.25 -9.53 -1.78
CA ASN A 63 -15.40 -8.93 -0.46
C ASN A 63 -14.23 -7.99 -0.13
N HIS A 64 -14.47 -7.09 0.83
CA HIS A 64 -13.43 -6.30 1.50
C HIS A 64 -13.95 -5.88 2.89
N GLU A 65 -13.39 -6.42 3.95
CA GLU A 65 -13.92 -6.27 5.31
C GLU A 65 -12.82 -6.46 6.36
N ILE A 66 -13.14 -6.13 7.62
CA ILE A 66 -12.30 -6.53 8.74
C ILE A 66 -12.58 -8.00 9.04
N VAL A 67 -11.52 -8.79 9.07
CA VAL A 67 -11.57 -10.24 9.30
C VAL A 67 -10.93 -10.55 10.65
N THR A 68 -11.59 -11.41 11.43
CA THR A 68 -11.05 -12.00 12.65
C THR A 68 -10.21 -13.23 12.31
N GLY A 69 -8.97 -13.30 12.81
CA GLY A 69 -8.08 -14.42 12.56
C GLY A 69 -6.69 -14.24 13.15
N ARG A 70 -5.67 -14.70 12.41
CA ARG A 70 -4.26 -14.52 12.81
C ARG A 70 -3.70 -13.27 12.13
N GLY A 71 -4.15 -12.10 12.57
CA GLY A 71 -3.49 -10.85 12.23
C GLY A 71 -2.02 -10.88 12.67
N HIS A 72 -1.19 -10.02 12.10
CA HIS A 72 0.26 -10.10 12.28
C HIS A 72 0.69 -10.02 13.77
N HIS A 73 0.12 -9.07 14.50
CA HIS A 73 0.35 -8.85 15.94
C HIS A 73 -0.95 -8.69 16.73
N ALA A 74 -2.09 -8.99 16.11
CA ALA A 74 -3.41 -8.69 16.62
C ALA A 74 -4.44 -9.72 16.09
N GLU A 75 -5.68 -9.65 16.56
CA GLU A 75 -6.72 -10.61 16.19
C GLU A 75 -7.38 -10.24 14.85
N HIS A 76 -7.38 -8.95 14.50
CA HIS A 76 -8.06 -8.44 13.32
C HIS A 76 -7.10 -7.97 12.23
N PHE A 77 -7.59 -7.96 10.99
CA PHE A 77 -6.91 -7.37 9.84
C PHE A 77 -7.92 -6.99 8.76
N PHE A 78 -7.55 -6.06 7.87
CA PHE A 78 -8.33 -5.78 6.68
C PHE A 78 -8.05 -6.84 5.60
N GLY A 79 -9.09 -7.61 5.23
CA GLY A 79 -9.04 -8.61 4.18
C GLY A 79 -9.78 -8.15 2.93
N ALA A 80 -9.24 -8.46 1.75
CA ALA A 80 -9.89 -8.17 0.48
C ALA A 80 -9.68 -9.30 -0.53
N LEU A 81 -10.76 -9.77 -1.16
CA LEU A 81 -10.74 -10.83 -2.17
C LEU A 81 -11.17 -10.26 -3.52
N SER A 82 -10.25 -10.24 -4.48
CA SER A 82 -10.60 -9.89 -5.86
C SER A 82 -11.14 -11.12 -6.60
N ASN A 83 -12.22 -10.94 -7.35
CA ASN A 83 -12.75 -11.90 -8.33
C ASN A 83 -12.51 -11.42 -9.78
N SER A 84 -11.65 -10.42 -9.97
CA SER A 84 -11.31 -9.89 -11.27
C SER A 84 -10.22 -10.73 -11.95
N THR A 85 -10.32 -10.89 -13.26
CA THR A 85 -9.25 -11.40 -14.12
C THR A 85 -8.32 -10.29 -14.63
N ASN A 86 -8.72 -9.03 -14.45
CA ASN A 86 -7.96 -7.83 -14.76
C ASN A 86 -7.44 -7.16 -13.47
N ALA A 87 -6.58 -6.15 -13.61
CA ALA A 87 -6.10 -5.36 -12.48
C ALA A 87 -7.27 -4.77 -11.67
N SER A 88 -7.22 -4.95 -10.35
CA SER A 88 -8.13 -4.33 -9.39
C SER A 88 -7.31 -3.59 -8.34
N THR A 89 -7.83 -2.47 -7.86
CA THR A 89 -7.15 -1.65 -6.83
C THR A 89 -8.08 -1.50 -5.64
N ILE A 90 -7.50 -1.53 -4.45
CA ILE A 90 -8.15 -1.14 -3.21
C ILE A 90 -7.23 -0.17 -2.47
N THR A 91 -7.79 0.94 -2.02
CA THR A 91 -7.06 1.99 -1.31
C THR A 91 -7.73 2.23 0.04
N LEU A 92 -6.94 2.14 1.10
CA LEU A 92 -7.31 2.60 2.44
C LEU A 92 -6.73 3.99 2.65
N SER A 93 -7.56 4.94 3.06
CA SER A 93 -7.17 6.33 3.31
C SER A 93 -7.66 6.79 4.67
N GLN A 94 -6.87 7.62 5.33
CA GLN A 94 -7.26 8.29 6.56
C GLN A 94 -6.66 9.70 6.57
N SER A 95 -7.45 10.66 7.03
CA SER A 95 -7.00 12.04 7.22
C SER A 95 -6.86 12.34 8.71
N PHE A 96 -5.75 12.96 9.10
CA PHE A 96 -5.48 13.40 10.47
C PHE A 96 -4.50 14.58 10.45
N ASN A 97 -4.50 15.35 11.53
CA ASN A 97 -3.52 16.41 11.72
C ASN A 97 -2.27 15.80 12.38
N PHE A 98 -1.10 16.00 11.77
CA PHE A 98 0.17 15.61 12.38
C PHE A 98 1.11 16.83 12.50
N PRO A 99 1.89 16.92 13.58
CA PRO A 99 2.86 18.00 13.75
C PRO A 99 3.95 17.92 12.68
N THR A 100 4.56 19.06 12.35
CA THR A 100 5.69 19.07 11.41
C THR A 100 6.85 18.23 11.96
N GLY A 101 7.36 17.31 11.16
CA GLY A 101 8.46 16.43 11.54
C GLY A 101 8.64 15.30 10.54
N ASP A 102 9.60 14.43 10.84
CA ASP A 102 9.82 13.19 10.12
C ASP A 102 8.72 12.18 10.49
N VAL A 103 8.20 11.48 9.48
CA VAL A 103 7.17 10.46 9.66
C VAL A 103 7.76 9.12 9.21
N GLU A 104 7.56 8.11 10.05
CA GLU A 104 7.77 6.72 9.69
C GLU A 104 6.40 6.10 9.40
N CYS A 105 6.29 5.36 8.30
CA CYS A 105 5.07 4.67 7.92
C CYS A 105 5.40 3.20 7.70
N GLU A 106 4.65 2.34 8.38
CA GLU A 106 4.83 0.89 8.30
C GLU A 106 3.48 0.21 8.01
N ALA A 107 3.51 -0.85 7.20
CA ALA A 107 2.32 -1.64 6.88
C ALA A 107 2.63 -3.13 6.67
N TRP A 108 1.77 -3.98 7.22
CA TRP A 108 1.86 -5.43 7.03
C TRP A 108 0.93 -5.88 5.93
N VAL A 109 1.49 -6.46 4.87
CA VAL A 109 0.71 -6.96 3.74
C VAL A 109 0.99 -8.43 3.51
N MET A 110 -0.08 -9.22 3.44
CA MET A 110 -0.05 -10.61 3.01
C MET A 110 -0.86 -10.74 1.72
N ALA A 111 -0.30 -11.43 0.75
CA ALA A 111 -0.99 -11.85 -0.46
C ALA A 111 -1.11 -13.37 -0.47
N ALA A 112 -2.26 -13.90 -0.85
CA ALA A 112 -2.50 -15.34 -0.95
C ALA A 112 -3.28 -15.67 -2.23
N GLY A 113 -3.10 -16.88 -2.77
CA GLY A 113 -3.75 -17.32 -4.01
C GLY A 113 -2.89 -17.18 -5.27
N ASP A 114 -3.53 -17.17 -6.43
CA ASP A 114 -2.92 -17.03 -7.76
C ASP A 114 -3.08 -15.61 -8.31
N LEU A 115 -2.54 -14.63 -7.58
CA LEU A 115 -2.75 -13.20 -7.87
C LEU A 115 -1.83 -12.63 -8.97
N GLY A 116 -0.89 -13.42 -9.50
CA GLY A 116 0.15 -12.96 -10.43
C GLY A 116 1.17 -12.03 -9.77
N SER A 117 0.76 -10.81 -9.45
CA SER A 117 1.53 -9.79 -8.73
C SER A 117 0.61 -8.90 -7.88
N VAL A 118 1.05 -8.54 -6.68
CA VAL A 118 0.41 -7.53 -5.83
C VAL A 118 1.36 -6.36 -5.70
N LYS A 119 0.89 -5.15 -5.99
CA LYS A 119 1.65 -3.92 -5.78
C LYS A 119 1.00 -3.12 -4.65
N VAL A 120 1.81 -2.68 -3.70
CA VAL A 120 1.43 -1.83 -2.56
C VAL A 120 2.16 -0.52 -2.75
N GLU A 121 1.42 0.59 -2.69
CA GLU A 121 1.96 1.93 -2.78
C GLU A 121 1.50 2.72 -1.56
N ALA A 122 2.41 3.49 -0.96
CA ALA A 122 2.12 4.28 0.22
C ALA A 122 2.30 5.78 -0.09
N PHE A 123 1.33 6.58 0.35
CA PHE A 123 1.24 8.01 0.05
C PHE A 123 1.03 8.83 1.33
N VAL A 124 1.66 10.00 1.40
CA VAL A 124 1.38 11.04 2.41
C VAL A 124 1.13 12.34 1.66
N ASN A 125 0.00 13.00 1.93
CA ASN A 125 -0.38 14.25 1.26
C ASN A 125 -0.33 14.16 -0.28
N GLY A 126 -0.72 13.01 -0.84
CA GLY A 126 -0.69 12.76 -2.28
C GLY A 126 0.70 12.45 -2.88
N VAL A 127 1.77 12.49 -2.07
CA VAL A 127 3.13 12.16 -2.49
C VAL A 127 3.43 10.69 -2.19
N LYS A 128 3.81 9.91 -3.21
CA LYS A 128 4.25 8.52 -3.03
C LYS A 128 5.61 8.49 -2.36
N PHE A 129 5.74 7.75 -1.26
CA PHE A 129 7.02 7.61 -0.53
C PHE A 129 7.54 6.17 -0.47
N ASP A 130 6.69 5.16 -0.68
CA ASP A 130 7.14 3.77 -0.83
C ASP A 130 6.30 3.00 -1.86
N GLU A 131 6.91 1.97 -2.44
CA GLU A 131 6.28 1.02 -3.34
C GLU A 131 6.89 -0.37 -3.15
N VAL A 132 6.04 -1.38 -2.99
CA VAL A 132 6.44 -2.77 -2.91
C VAL A 132 5.64 -3.61 -3.89
N GLU A 133 6.35 -4.32 -4.77
CA GLU A 133 5.76 -5.36 -5.61
C GLU A 133 6.08 -6.74 -5.03
N MET A 134 5.03 -7.50 -4.72
CA MET A 134 5.07 -8.90 -4.33
C MET A 134 4.69 -9.76 -5.53
N ARG A 135 5.55 -10.73 -5.87
CA ARG A 135 5.25 -11.72 -6.92
C ARG A 135 5.32 -13.11 -6.34
N LYS A 136 4.43 -13.99 -6.80
CA LYS A 136 4.48 -15.41 -6.45
C LYS A 136 5.74 -16.03 -7.06
N LYS A 137 6.61 -16.60 -6.23
CA LYS A 137 7.71 -17.44 -6.74
C LYS A 137 7.19 -18.81 -7.14
N LYS A 138 7.94 -19.46 -8.04
CA LYS A 138 7.79 -20.89 -8.33
C LYS A 138 8.11 -21.67 -7.03
N GLY A 139 7.08 -22.04 -6.27
CA GLY A 139 7.20 -22.61 -4.93
C GLY A 139 6.16 -22.14 -3.91
N GLY A 140 5.41 -21.07 -4.19
CA GLY A 140 4.27 -20.62 -3.36
C GLY A 140 4.54 -19.39 -2.49
N ASP A 141 5.80 -19.09 -2.19
CA ASP A 141 6.17 -17.95 -1.35
C ASP A 141 6.14 -16.61 -2.11
N TYR A 142 5.63 -15.56 -1.47
CA TYR A 142 5.68 -14.18 -1.95
C TYR A 142 6.96 -13.51 -1.43
N GLN A 143 7.76 -12.92 -2.32
CA GLN A 143 8.96 -12.17 -1.92
C GLN A 143 8.84 -10.69 -2.29
N ARG A 144 9.29 -9.83 -1.38
CA ARG A 144 9.52 -8.41 -1.63
C ARG A 144 10.62 -8.28 -2.68
N ARG A 145 10.36 -7.51 -3.75
CA ARG A 145 11.42 -7.09 -4.67
C ARG A 145 11.73 -5.62 -4.40
N ARG A 146 12.65 -5.35 -3.46
CA ARG A 146 13.31 -4.03 -3.42
C ARG A 146 14.27 -3.97 -4.62
N GLY A 147 14.38 -2.81 -5.26
CA GLY A 147 15.33 -2.58 -6.35
C GLY A 147 16.77 -2.70 -5.87
N GLY A 148 17.27 -3.93 -5.74
CA GLY A 148 18.57 -4.23 -5.15
C GLY A 148 18.61 -5.59 -4.45
N GLY A 149 18.73 -6.66 -5.23
CA GLY A 149 19.57 -7.84 -4.92
C GLY A 149 19.40 -8.69 -3.65
N GLU A 150 18.57 -8.38 -2.65
CA GLU A 150 18.62 -9.06 -1.35
C GLU A 150 17.30 -9.75 -0.97
N ARG A 151 17.43 -10.98 -0.44
CA ARG A 151 16.34 -11.89 -0.07
C ARG A 151 16.10 -11.79 1.43
N ASP A 152 15.25 -10.86 1.84
CA ASP A 152 14.76 -10.78 3.21
C ASP A 152 13.23 -10.69 3.25
N TRP A 153 12.62 -11.46 4.15
CA TRP A 153 11.28 -11.19 4.62
C TRP A 153 11.36 -9.89 5.43
N GLY A 154 10.83 -8.79 4.89
CA GLY A 154 11.10 -7.47 5.47
C GLY A 154 9.94 -6.49 5.35
N TRP A 155 9.48 -6.05 6.53
CA TRP A 155 8.85 -4.79 6.95
C TRP A 155 8.68 -3.74 5.84
N VAL A 156 7.44 -3.30 5.55
CA VAL A 156 7.22 -2.05 4.79
C VAL A 156 7.43 -0.92 5.75
#